data_AF-A0A1J5LXP2-F1
#
_entry.id   AF-A0A1J5LXP2-F1
#
_cell.length_a   1.000
_cell.length_b   1.000
_cell.length_c   1.000
_cell.angle_alpha   90.00
_cell.angle_beta   90.00
_cell.angle_gamma   90.00
#
_symmetry.space_group_name_H-M   'P 1'
#
loop_
_entity.id
_entity.type
_entity.pdbx_description
1 polymer ?
#
loop_
_entity_poly.entity_id
_entity_poly.type
_entity_poly.pdbx_seq_one_letter_code
_entity_poly.pdbx_strand_id
1 'polypeptide(L)'
;MPRTQEIVTLNTETWTEMTSGDALAGIKFEALDGPMEVRRGDATVPDPALIGWRYGTGKGDRLASLDELSRASGNRLYGRSLIGNAINALVDHA
;
A
#
# COMPACT_ATOMS: atom_id res chain seq x y z
N MET A 1 -13.29 -5.47 15.87
CA MET A 1 -13.59 -4.09 15.45
C MET A 1 -14.17 -4.16 14.04
N PRO A 2 -15.08 -3.27 13.61
CA PRO A 2 -15.64 -3.35 12.26
C PRO A 2 -14.53 -3.19 11.22
N ARG A 3 -14.48 -4.12 10.26
CA ARG A 3 -13.60 -4.01 9.08
C ARG A 3 -13.97 -2.72 8.37
N THR A 4 -13.03 -1.79 8.27
CA THR A 4 -13.27 -0.52 7.59
C THR A 4 -12.55 -0.64 6.26
N GLN A 5 -13.34 -0.73 5.18
CA GLN A 5 -12.80 -0.66 3.84
C GLN A 5 -12.80 0.80 3.38
N GLU A 6 -11.67 1.27 2.86
CA GLU A 6 -11.49 2.64 2.37
C GLU A 6 -10.95 2.61 0.94
N ILE A 7 -11.44 3.53 0.10
CA ILE A 7 -10.83 3.77 -1.21
C ILE A 7 -9.76 4.85 -1.05
N VAL A 8 -8.52 4.47 -1.35
CA VAL A 8 -7.36 5.37 -1.32
C VAL A 8 -6.93 5.69 -2.75
N THR A 9 -6.85 6.97 -3.09
CA THR A 9 -6.34 7.43 -4.40
C THR A 9 -4.82 7.57 -4.34
N LEU A 10 -4.11 6.81 -5.18
CA LEU A 10 -2.66 6.78 -5.27
C LEU A 10 -2.19 7.61 -6.47
N ASN A 11 -1.33 8.59 -6.21
CA ASN A 11 -0.71 9.44 -7.23
C ASN A 11 0.57 8.82 -7.79
N THR A 12 1.04 9.31 -8.94
CA THR A 12 2.29 8.85 -9.57
C THR A 12 3.53 9.56 -8.99
N GLU A 13 3.37 10.80 -8.55
CA GLU A 13 4.48 11.65 -8.08
C GLU A 13 4.75 11.53 -6.59
N THR A 14 3.72 11.20 -5.81
CA THR A 14 3.77 11.19 -4.34
C THR A 14 3.38 9.83 -3.79
N TRP A 15 4.00 9.48 -2.67
CA TRP A 15 3.61 8.32 -1.87
C TRP A 15 2.41 8.68 -1.02
N THR A 16 1.37 7.85 -1.08
CA THR A 16 0.13 8.04 -0.32
C THR A 16 0.05 6.99 0.77
N GLU A 17 -0.16 7.40 2.02
CA GLU A 17 -0.34 6.46 3.13
C GLU A 17 -1.63 5.66 2.89
N MET A 18 -1.51 4.33 2.89
CA MET A 18 -2.61 3.40 2.71
C MET A 18 -3.15 2.89 4.06
N THR A 19 -2.67 3.42 5.17
CA THR A 19 -2.91 2.86 6.51
C THR A 19 -3.55 3.91 7.40
N SER A 20 -4.58 3.54 8.15
CA SER A 20 -5.21 4.44 9.14
C SER A 20 -4.54 4.33 10.53
N GLY A 21 -3.22 4.11 10.57
CA GLY A 21 -2.46 3.84 11.80
C GLY A 21 -1.38 2.77 11.63
N ASP A 22 -0.93 2.19 12.74
CA ASP A 22 0.06 1.11 12.75
C ASP A 22 -0.57 -0.17 12.16
N ALA A 23 -0.11 -0.56 10.98
CA ALA A 23 -0.57 -1.71 10.20
C ALA A 23 -0.15 -3.06 10.79
N LEU A 24 0.09 -3.18 12.09
CA LEU A 24 0.71 -4.33 12.75
C LEU A 24 -0.06 -5.66 12.56
N ALA A 25 -1.37 -5.60 12.30
CA ALA A 25 -2.22 -6.77 12.14
C ALA A 25 -2.33 -7.29 10.68
N GLY A 26 -1.70 -6.59 9.73
CA GLY A 26 -1.79 -6.88 8.31
C GLY A 26 -2.85 -6.03 7.62
N ILE A 27 -2.64 -5.78 6.32
CA ILE A 27 -3.53 -4.99 5.48
C ILE A 27 -3.79 -5.78 4.22
N LYS A 28 -5.06 -5.78 3.77
CA LYS A 28 -5.41 -6.24 2.43
C LYS A 28 -5.66 -5.03 1.54
N PHE A 29 -5.25 -5.12 0.30
CA PHE A 29 -5.53 -4.07 -0.67
C PHE A 29 -5.80 -4.65 -2.05
N GLU A 30 -6.58 -3.93 -2.85
CA GLU A 30 -6.90 -4.27 -4.23
C GLU A 30 -6.71 -3.04 -5.12
N ALA A 31 -5.87 -3.15 -6.15
CA ALA A 31 -5.71 -2.09 -7.13
C ALA A 31 -6.85 -2.15 -8.16
N LEU A 32 -7.67 -1.09 -8.20
CA LEU A 32 -8.89 -1.04 -9.00
C LEU A 32 -8.61 -0.55 -10.42
N ASP A 33 -7.86 0.56 -10.54
CA ASP A 33 -7.77 1.31 -11.80
C ASP A 33 -6.45 1.14 -12.55
N GLY A 34 -5.46 0.48 -11.95
CA GLY A 34 -4.14 0.35 -12.56
C GLY A 34 -3.13 -0.40 -11.70
N PRO A 35 -1.91 -0.58 -12.21
CA PRO A 35 -0.84 -1.13 -11.41
C PRO A 35 -0.34 -0.11 -10.37
N MET A 36 0.01 -0.59 -9.18
CA MET A 36 0.57 0.21 -8.10
C MET A 36 1.85 -0.39 -7.54
N GLU A 37 2.66 0.46 -6.95
CA GLU A 37 3.76 0.08 -6.08
C GLU A 37 3.38 0.29 -4.62
N VAL A 38 3.66 -0.70 -3.77
CA VAL A 38 3.45 -0.61 -2.32
C VAL A 38 4.77 -0.78 -1.60
N ARG A 39 5.04 0.07 -0.61
CA ARG A 39 6.23 0.05 0.25
C ARG A 39 5.88 0.21 1.72
N ARG A 40 6.73 -0.32 2.58
CA ARG A 40 6.70 -0.11 4.02
C ARG A 40 7.58 1.08 4.42
N GLY A 41 7.18 1.84 5.43
CA GLY A 41 7.96 2.96 5.96
C GLY A 41 7.51 3.44 7.34
N ASP A 42 8.33 4.29 7.94
CA ASP A 42 8.11 4.97 9.22
C ASP A 42 7.87 6.49 9.06
N ALA A 43 8.35 7.10 7.98
CA ALA A 43 8.17 8.51 7.62
C ALA A 43 7.07 8.71 6.56
N THR A 44 6.66 9.97 6.32
CA THR A 44 5.71 10.40 5.27
C THR A 44 6.11 9.99 3.85
N VAL A 45 7.35 9.55 3.64
CA VAL A 45 7.85 9.00 2.39
C VAL A 45 8.69 7.75 2.68
N PRO A 46 8.36 6.57 2.10
CA PRO A 46 9.16 5.36 2.26
C PRO A 46 10.54 5.52 1.62
N ASP A 47 11.58 4.95 2.24
CA ASP A 47 12.97 5.06 1.76
C ASP A 47 13.11 4.55 0.31
N PRO A 48 13.68 5.36 -0.61
CA PRO A 48 13.83 5.00 -2.01
C PRO A 48 14.68 3.74 -2.23
N ALA A 49 15.61 3.41 -1.32
CA ALA A 49 16.46 2.23 -1.37
C ALA A 49 15.71 0.92 -1.08
N LEU A 50 14.47 1.01 -0.56
CA LEU A 50 13.65 -0.16 -0.27
C LEU A 50 12.95 -0.68 -1.51
N ILE A 51 12.95 -2.01 -1.66
CA ILE A 51 12.25 -2.69 -2.75
C ILE A 51 10.77 -2.80 -2.37
N GLY A 52 9.92 -2.08 -3.11
CA GLY A 52 8.47 -2.23 -3.04
C GLY A 52 7.95 -3.39 -3.90
N TRP A 53 6.68 -3.72 -3.72
CA TRP A 53 6.00 -4.65 -4.61
C TRP A 53 5.18 -3.94 -5.65
N ARG A 54 5.14 -4.54 -6.83
CA ARG A 54 4.33 -4.05 -7.95
C ARG A 54 3.13 -4.97 -8.13
N TYR A 55 1.95 -4.39 -8.05
CA TYR A 55 0.67 -5.06 -8.26
C TYR A 55 0.09 -4.61 -9.60
N GLY A 56 -0.60 -5.52 -10.30
CA GLY A 56 -1.37 -5.21 -11.51
C GLY A 56 -2.86 -5.00 -11.19
N THR A 57 -3.67 -4.70 -12.21
CA THR A 57 -5.13 -4.59 -12.08
C THR A 57 -5.77 -5.94 -11.73
N GLY A 58 -6.77 -5.92 -10.83
CA GLY A 58 -7.62 -7.08 -10.54
C GLY A 58 -6.96 -8.26 -9.80
N LYS A 59 -5.80 -8.04 -9.15
CA LYS A 59 -5.17 -9.03 -8.26
C LYS A 59 -4.67 -8.36 -6.98
N GLY A 60 -5.09 -8.88 -5.83
CA GLY A 60 -4.53 -8.37 -4.57
C GLY A 60 -4.91 -9.05 -3.27
N ASP A 61 -5.65 -10.16 -3.21
CA ASP A 61 -5.79 -10.91 -1.95
C ASP A 61 -4.47 -11.65 -1.65
N ARG A 62 -3.44 -10.89 -1.29
CA ARG A 62 -2.23 -11.36 -0.64
C ARG A 62 -2.32 -10.92 0.81
N LEU A 63 -2.66 -11.86 1.68
CA LEU A 63 -2.25 -11.83 3.07
C LEU A 63 -0.72 -11.96 3.12
N ALA A 64 0.00 -10.96 2.62
CA ALA A 64 1.43 -10.90 2.84
C ALA A 64 1.62 -10.47 4.29
N SER A 65 2.32 -11.30 5.08
CA SER A 65 2.78 -10.85 6.40
C SER A 65 3.59 -9.56 6.19
N LEU A 66 3.48 -8.59 7.11
CA LEU A 66 4.32 -7.39 7.08
C LEU A 66 5.81 -7.70 7.14
N ASP A 67 6.16 -8.90 7.58
CA ASP A 67 7.53 -9.41 7.58
C ASP A 67 8.04 -9.71 6.16
N GLU A 68 7.12 -9.97 5.21
CA GLU A 68 7.44 -10.13 3.78
C GLU A 68 7.57 -8.76 3.07
N LEU A 69 6.95 -7.70 3.62
CA LEU A 69 6.86 -6.30 3.12
C LEU A 69 8.19 -5.53 3.09
N SER A 70 9.31 -6.24 2.92
CA SER A 70 10.70 -5.79 2.98
C SER A 70 11.27 -5.68 4.40
N ARG A 71 12.61 -5.73 4.48
CA ARG A 71 13.41 -5.51 5.71
C ARG A 71 13.31 -4.06 6.27
N ALA A 72 12.32 -3.29 5.84
CA ALA A 72 12.14 -1.89 6.20
C ALA A 72 11.66 -1.72 7.65
N SER A 73 12.16 -0.68 8.32
CA SER A 73 11.61 -0.18 9.58
C SER A 73 10.26 0.51 9.35
N GLY A 74 9.39 0.48 10.36
CA GLY A 74 8.11 1.21 10.39
C GLY A 74 6.88 0.32 10.33
N ASN A 75 5.70 0.84 10.67
CA ASN A 75 4.46 0.07 10.71
C ASN A 75 3.43 0.56 9.69
N ARG A 76 3.82 1.39 8.71
CA ARG A 76 2.90 1.99 7.75
C ARG A 76 3.18 1.50 6.33
N LEU A 77 2.14 1.51 5.52
CA LEU A 77 2.19 1.20 4.09
C LEU A 77 1.89 2.43 3.27
N TYR A 78 2.64 2.56 2.19
CA TYR A 78 2.52 3.64 1.24
C TYR A 78 2.34 3.07 -0.16
N GLY A 79 1.38 3.62 -0.88
CA GLY A 79 1.09 3.27 -2.27
C GLY A 79 1.49 4.39 -3.21
N ARG A 80 1.86 4.02 -4.43
CA ARG A 80 2.08 4.93 -5.55
C ARG A 80 1.58 4.30 -6.85
N SER A 81 0.98 5.10 -7.72
CA SER A 81 0.65 4.65 -9.08
C SER A 81 1.92 4.34 -9.88
N LEU A 82 1.90 3.27 -10.67
CA LEU A 82 2.94 2.95 -11.64
C LEU A 82 2.59 3.41 -13.06
N ILE A 83 1.41 3.99 -13.25
CA ILE A 83 0.96 4.56 -14.53
C ILE A 83 0.94 6.09 -14.45
N GLY A 84 0.87 6.75 -15.61
CA GLY A 84 0.90 8.21 -15.72
C GLY A 84 -0.35 8.94 -15.20
N ASN A 85 -1.20 8.26 -14.42
CA ASN A 85 -2.42 8.79 -13.83
C ASN A 85 -2.61 8.23 -12.41
N ALA A 86 -3.39 8.95 -11.61
CA ALA A 86 -3.82 8.45 -10.30
C ALA A 86 -4.71 7.21 -10.46
N ILE A 87 -4.64 6.31 -9.48
CA ILE A 87 -5.44 5.08 -9.44
C ILE A 87 -6.06 4.91 -8.07
N ASN A 88 -7.20 4.23 -8.00
CA ASN A 88 -7.78 3.86 -6.71
C ASN A 88 -7.32 2.48 -6.27
N ALA A 89 -7.05 2.36 -4.98
CA ALA A 89 -6.85 1.11 -4.29
C ALA A 89 -7.93 0.98 -3.21
N LEU A 90 -8.62 -0.15 -3.16
CA LEU A 90 -9.47 -0.51 -2.03
C LEU A 90 -8.59 -1.09 -0.94
N VAL A 91 -8.61 -0.54 0.26
CA VAL A 91 -7.83 -1.00 1.40
C VAL A 91 -8.78 -1.51 2.48
N ASP A 92 -8.51 -2.70 3.01
CA ASP A 92 -9.22 -3.29 4.15
C ASP A 92 -8.33 -3.22 5.39
N HIS A 93 -8.76 -2.43 6.37
CA HIS A 93 -8.12 -2.27 7.66
C HIS A 93 -8.66 -3.35 8.61
N ALA A 94 -7.86 -4.39 8.86
CA ALA A 94 -8.20 -5.55 9.69
C ALA A 94 -7.75 -5.41 11.15
#